data_AF-A0A2A6BMU6-F1
#
_entry.id   AF-A0A2A6BMU6-F1
#
_cell.length_a   1.000
_cell.length_b   1.000
_cell.length_c   1.000
_cell.angle_alpha   90.00
_cell.angle_beta   90.00
_cell.angle_gamma   90.00
#
_symmetry.space_group_name_H-M   'P 1'
#
loop_
_entity.id
_entity.type
_entity.pdbx_description
1 polymer ?
#
loop_
_entity_poly.entity_id
_entity_poly.type
_entity_poly.pdbx_seq_one_letter_code
_entity_poly.pdbx_strand_id
1 'polypeptide(L)'
;MVTTRRRAYEPRDYKPKRRKTDYQRQAQRVSRACRICAVDAPRYLSVMNPCGHAVCRACSLKLRWDAFENGTPVRCSTCRSEGTFVQLNEEFVANIPDGAEAEDSSDADDERALAEAARIRAAASAALSAASAASDAMQPVKEASIRAHHALVEALRAELALERDGTCDEAHRTHRKSTFVKDLEERAKLADIEMDRAIEAAQTSTDRMVEIKESFEKIVAHVLQLIDRCKQENEGCATRGLRFSRACRACSTESPLLRSFFPACGHAVCRECADKATAREADTSCPTCHKEGSAIPLFEEMTEC
;
A
#
# COMPACT_ATOMS: atom_id res chain seq x y z
N MET A 1 -41.94 -40.99 -61.91
CA MET A 1 -41.93 -41.54 -60.53
C MET A 1 -40.62 -42.30 -60.35
N VAL A 2 -39.67 -41.75 -59.58
CA VAL A 2 -38.34 -42.34 -59.37
C VAL A 2 -38.30 -42.91 -57.95
N THR A 3 -38.22 -44.23 -57.83
CA THR A 3 -38.17 -44.94 -56.55
C THR A 3 -36.71 -45.12 -56.11
N THR A 4 -36.22 -44.21 -55.28
CA THR A 4 -34.90 -44.34 -54.64
C THR A 4 -34.96 -45.36 -53.50
N ARG A 5 -34.36 -46.54 -53.72
CA ARG A 5 -34.08 -47.55 -52.69
C ARG A 5 -33.06 -47.02 -51.68
N ARG A 6 -33.44 -46.93 -50.41
CA ARG A 6 -32.52 -46.67 -49.29
C ARG A 6 -31.71 -47.94 -49.00
N ARG A 7 -30.37 -47.86 -49.11
CA ARG A 7 -29.46 -48.89 -48.57
C ARG A 7 -29.37 -48.73 -47.06
N ALA A 8 -29.56 -49.83 -46.33
CA ALA A 8 -29.32 -49.92 -44.90
C ALA A 8 -27.81 -49.74 -44.62
N TYR A 9 -27.49 -48.92 -43.62
CA TYR A 9 -26.13 -48.65 -43.18
C TYR A 9 -25.73 -49.71 -42.17
N GLU A 10 -24.71 -50.53 -42.48
CA GLU A 10 -24.13 -51.47 -41.52
C GLU A 10 -23.29 -50.72 -40.47
N PRO A 11 -23.43 -51.01 -39.17
CA PRO A 11 -22.58 -50.42 -38.14
C PRO A 11 -21.17 -50.99 -38.28
N ARG A 12 -20.21 -50.16 -38.70
CA ARG A 12 -18.79 -50.51 -38.61
C ARG A 12 -18.34 -50.34 -37.17
N ASP A 13 -17.90 -51.44 -36.55
CA ASP A 13 -17.16 -51.48 -35.29
C ASP A 13 -15.83 -50.70 -35.40
N TYR A 14 -15.90 -49.38 -35.32
CA TYR A 14 -14.73 -48.52 -35.32
C TYR A 14 -14.20 -48.43 -33.88
N LYS A 15 -13.29 -49.35 -33.52
CA LYS A 15 -12.46 -49.18 -32.32
C LYS A 15 -11.62 -47.90 -32.51
N PRO A 16 -11.81 -46.84 -31.68
CA PRO A 16 -11.00 -45.63 -31.82
C PRO A 16 -9.55 -46.01 -31.56
N LYS A 17 -8.71 -45.93 -32.61
CA LYS A 17 -7.26 -45.96 -32.45
C LYS A 17 -6.90 -44.85 -31.46
N ARG A 18 -6.46 -45.21 -30.25
CA ARG A 18 -5.77 -44.31 -29.33
C ARG A 18 -4.65 -43.66 -30.14
N ARG A 19 -4.86 -42.42 -30.60
CA ARG A 19 -3.80 -41.60 -31.18
C ARG A 19 -2.69 -41.59 -30.13
N LYS A 20 -1.48 -42.01 -30.51
CA LYS A 20 -0.26 -41.64 -29.79
C LYS A 20 -0.26 -40.12 -29.76
N THR A 21 -0.72 -39.55 -28.66
CA THR A 21 -0.74 -38.12 -28.43
C THR A 21 0.70 -37.63 -28.37
N ASP A 22 0.99 -36.69 -29.26
CA ASP A 22 2.19 -35.88 -29.42
C ASP A 22 3.05 -35.75 -28.16
N TYR A 23 4.10 -36.57 -28.08
CA TYR A 23 5.25 -36.34 -27.19
C TYR A 23 5.95 -35.00 -27.53
N GLN A 24 5.71 -34.43 -28.71
CA GLN A 24 6.26 -33.15 -29.16
C GLN A 24 5.66 -31.91 -28.48
N ARG A 25 4.56 -32.02 -27.70
CA ARG A 25 4.09 -30.90 -26.86
C ARG A 25 4.94 -30.66 -25.60
N GLN A 26 5.90 -31.53 -25.29
CA GLN A 26 6.72 -31.44 -24.07
C GLN A 26 7.80 -30.34 -24.11
N ALA A 27 8.01 -29.63 -25.23
CA ALA A 27 9.03 -28.60 -25.34
C ALA A 27 8.55 -27.17 -25.05
N GLN A 28 7.25 -26.92 -24.85
CA GLN A 28 6.80 -25.57 -24.52
C GLN A 28 7.08 -25.26 -23.04
N ARG A 29 8.09 -24.43 -22.80
CA ARG A 29 8.39 -23.89 -21.46
C ARG A 29 7.61 -22.61 -21.25
N VAL A 30 7.14 -22.43 -20.02
CA VAL A 30 6.53 -21.18 -19.57
C VAL A 30 7.57 -20.40 -18.78
N SER A 31 7.79 -19.14 -19.16
CA SER A 31 8.70 -18.26 -18.44
C SER A 31 8.14 -17.91 -17.06
N ARG A 32 8.98 -18.02 -16.02
CA ARG A 32 8.73 -17.45 -14.69
C ARG A 32 9.46 -16.11 -14.50
N ALA A 33 10.03 -15.56 -15.58
CA ALA A 33 10.83 -14.35 -15.47
C ALA A 33 9.97 -13.18 -14.97
N CYS A 34 10.49 -12.45 -13.98
CA CYS A 34 9.86 -11.22 -13.55
C CYS A 34 10.00 -10.16 -14.65
N ARG A 35 8.88 -9.61 -15.15
CA ARG A 35 8.91 -8.61 -16.22
C ARG A 35 9.53 -7.26 -15.86
N ILE A 36 9.76 -7.01 -14.57
CA ILE A 36 10.31 -5.74 -14.08
C ILE A 36 11.83 -5.86 -13.92
N CYS A 37 12.30 -6.83 -13.13
CA CYS A 37 13.73 -7.01 -12.86
C CYS A 37 14.41 -8.07 -13.75
N ALA A 38 13.67 -8.73 -14.64
CA ALA A 38 14.15 -9.78 -15.54
C ALA A 38 14.79 -11.01 -14.87
N VAL A 39 14.60 -11.21 -13.56
CA VAL A 39 15.06 -12.45 -12.90
C VAL A 39 14.24 -13.62 -13.40
N ASP A 40 14.90 -14.64 -13.96
CA ASP A 40 14.29 -15.80 -14.63
C ASP A 40 13.41 -16.67 -13.73
N ALA A 41 13.80 -16.83 -12.46
CA ALA A 41 13.16 -17.73 -11.51
C ALA A 41 13.12 -17.11 -10.11
N PRO A 42 12.29 -16.08 -9.88
CA PRO A 42 12.16 -15.48 -8.57
C PRO A 42 11.64 -16.49 -7.54
N ARG A 43 11.99 -16.27 -6.26
CA ARG A 43 11.59 -17.13 -5.15
C ARG A 43 10.08 -17.13 -4.96
N TYR A 44 9.50 -15.94 -4.93
CA TYR A 44 8.08 -15.72 -4.76
C TYR A 44 7.55 -14.84 -5.89
N LEU A 45 6.39 -15.23 -6.43
CA LEU A 45 5.63 -14.44 -7.39
C LEU A 45 4.44 -13.80 -6.68
N SER A 46 4.12 -12.57 -7.06
CA SER A 46 2.88 -11.90 -6.70
C SER A 46 2.10 -11.61 -7.97
N VAL A 47 0.80 -11.91 -7.95
CA VAL A 47 -0.10 -11.76 -9.08
C VAL A 47 -1.03 -10.58 -8.85
N MET A 48 -1.18 -9.74 -9.87
CA MET A 48 -2.10 -8.62 -9.84
C MET A 48 -3.55 -9.09 -10.07
N ASN A 49 -4.41 -8.84 -9.10
CA ASN A 49 -5.86 -8.94 -9.24
C ASN A 49 -6.40 -7.58 -9.72
N PRO A 50 -7.09 -7.46 -10.88
CA PRO A 50 -7.79 -8.53 -11.59
C PRO A 50 -7.14 -9.07 -12.87
N CYS A 51 -5.99 -8.55 -13.30
CA CYS A 51 -5.48 -8.83 -14.65
C CYS A 51 -4.65 -10.12 -14.79
N GLY A 52 -4.25 -10.76 -13.69
CA GLY A 52 -3.50 -12.02 -13.71
C GLY A 52 -2.03 -11.91 -14.10
N HIS A 53 -1.49 -10.70 -14.28
CA HIS A 53 -0.06 -10.51 -14.53
C HIS A 53 0.75 -10.74 -13.25
N ALA A 54 1.82 -11.51 -13.36
CA ALA A 54 2.70 -11.85 -12.24
C ALA A 54 4.04 -11.10 -12.31
N VAL A 55 4.57 -10.72 -11.15
CA VAL A 55 5.92 -10.16 -10.96
C VAL A 55 6.53 -10.78 -9.71
N CYS A 56 7.85 -10.63 -9.49
CA CYS A 56 8.44 -11.12 -8.24
C CYS A 56 7.99 -10.28 -7.02
N ARG A 57 8.02 -10.88 -5.83
CA ARG A 57 7.66 -10.21 -4.57
C ARG A 57 8.40 -8.88 -4.33
N ALA A 58 9.71 -8.82 -4.63
CA ALA A 58 10.48 -7.58 -4.51
C ALA A 58 9.90 -6.44 -5.37
N CYS A 59 9.52 -6.76 -6.61
CA CYS A 59 8.99 -5.77 -7.55
C CYS A 59 7.54 -5.41 -7.23
N SER A 60 6.70 -6.35 -6.75
CA SER A 60 5.35 -6.02 -6.29
C SER A 60 5.40 -5.13 -5.06
N LEU A 61 6.27 -5.41 -4.08
CA LEU A 61 6.47 -4.57 -2.90
C LEU A 61 6.94 -3.16 -3.28
N LYS A 62 7.91 -3.04 -4.21
CA LYS A 62 8.34 -1.73 -4.72
C LYS A 62 7.19 -0.96 -5.38
N LEU A 63 6.40 -1.59 -6.24
CA LEU A 63 5.23 -0.96 -6.87
C LEU A 63 4.18 -0.50 -5.85
N ARG A 64 3.94 -1.31 -4.81
CA ARG A 64 3.03 -0.95 -3.72
C ARG A 64 3.56 0.23 -2.91
N TRP A 65 4.85 0.24 -2.60
CA TRP A 65 5.51 1.34 -1.91
C TRP A 65 5.47 2.63 -2.71
N ASP A 66 5.79 2.58 -4.00
CA ASP A 66 5.75 3.74 -4.89
C ASP A 66 4.32 4.30 -5.01
N ALA A 67 3.33 3.43 -5.13
CA ALA A 67 1.93 3.82 -5.14
C ALA A 67 1.51 4.48 -3.82
N PHE A 68 1.94 3.91 -2.69
CA PHE A 68 1.75 4.48 -1.36
C PHE A 68 2.40 5.86 -1.26
N GLU A 69 3.68 6.00 -1.59
CA GLU A 69 4.41 7.28 -1.52
C GLU A 69 3.69 8.38 -2.31
N ASN A 70 3.24 8.07 -3.52
CA ASN A 70 2.55 9.01 -4.39
C ASN A 70 1.06 9.23 -4.07
N GLY A 71 0.49 8.45 -3.13
CA GLY A 71 -0.95 8.51 -2.84
C GLY A 71 -1.81 8.08 -4.03
N THR A 72 -1.30 7.19 -4.87
CA THR A 72 -1.97 6.69 -6.08
C THR A 72 -2.37 5.22 -5.92
N PRO A 73 -3.37 4.72 -6.66
CA PRO A 73 -3.68 3.30 -6.67
C PRO A 73 -2.53 2.46 -7.26
N VAL A 74 -2.36 1.24 -6.77
CA VAL A 74 -1.38 0.30 -7.32
C VAL A 74 -1.83 -0.11 -8.72
N ARG A 75 -0.92 -0.04 -9.69
CA ARG A 75 -1.19 -0.36 -11.11
C ARG A 75 -0.26 -1.46 -11.62
N CYS A 76 -0.80 -2.32 -12.49
CA CYS A 76 -0.01 -3.35 -13.16
C CYS A 76 1.04 -2.72 -14.07
N SER A 77 2.31 -3.12 -13.95
CA SER A 77 3.39 -2.62 -14.82
C SER A 77 3.20 -3.02 -16.30
N THR A 78 2.44 -4.08 -16.56
CA THR A 78 2.22 -4.60 -17.93
C THR A 78 1.01 -3.97 -18.60
N CYS A 79 -0.18 -4.08 -18.01
CA CYS A 79 -1.43 -3.61 -18.63
C CYS A 79 -2.02 -2.35 -17.98
N ARG A 80 -1.39 -1.81 -16.93
CA ARG A 80 -1.81 -0.61 -16.20
C ARG A 80 -3.17 -0.70 -15.50
N SER A 81 -3.79 -1.89 -15.43
CA SER A 81 -4.99 -2.10 -14.63
C SER A 81 -4.71 -1.80 -13.16
N GLU A 82 -5.63 -1.10 -12.49
CA GLU A 82 -5.60 -0.91 -11.05
C GLU A 82 -5.97 -2.21 -10.33
N GLY A 83 -5.39 -2.44 -9.15
CA GLY A 83 -5.57 -3.71 -8.47
C GLY A 83 -4.76 -3.88 -7.19
N THR A 84 -4.74 -5.11 -6.69
CA THR A 84 -3.90 -5.53 -5.56
C THR A 84 -3.04 -6.73 -5.94
N PHE A 85 -1.87 -6.83 -5.34
CA PHE A 85 -1.02 -8.01 -5.49
C PHE A 85 -1.38 -9.07 -4.46
N VAL A 86 -1.46 -10.32 -4.90
CA VAL A 86 -1.65 -11.50 -4.05
C VAL A 86 -0.47 -12.44 -4.29
N GLN A 87 0.16 -12.95 -3.23
CA GLN A 87 1.23 -13.94 -3.39
C GLN A 87 0.69 -15.23 -4.01
N LEU A 88 1.44 -15.74 -4.99
CA LEU A 88 1.17 -17.02 -5.61
C LEU A 88 1.77 -18.13 -4.74
N ASN A 89 0.93 -19.05 -4.28
CA ASN A 89 1.37 -20.21 -3.52
C ASN A 89 1.86 -21.30 -4.48
N GLU A 90 3.16 -21.27 -4.77
CA GLU A 90 3.84 -22.32 -5.51
C GLU A 90 4.67 -23.19 -4.57
N GLU A 91 4.61 -24.49 -4.75
CA GLU A 91 5.46 -25.38 -3.97
C GLU A 91 6.83 -25.51 -4.60
N PHE A 92 7.77 -25.67 -3.72
CA PHE A 92 9.15 -25.85 -4.08
C PHE A 92 9.40 -27.27 -4.59
N VAL A 93 9.98 -27.40 -5.79
CA VAL A 93 10.46 -28.69 -6.31
C VAL A 93 11.95 -28.70 -6.12
N ALA A 94 12.40 -29.11 -4.95
CA ALA A 94 13.81 -29.40 -4.78
C ALA A 94 14.00 -30.70 -4.04
N ASN A 95 15.03 -31.41 -4.51
CA ASN A 95 15.80 -32.35 -3.73
C ASN A 95 16.69 -31.54 -2.76
N ILE A 96 16.11 -30.76 -1.84
CA ILE A 96 16.94 -30.14 -0.82
C ILE A 96 17.40 -31.27 0.11
N PRO A 97 18.69 -31.39 0.44
CA PRO A 97 19.13 -32.28 1.51
C PRO A 97 18.32 -31.98 2.79
N ASP A 98 17.84 -33.04 3.44
CA ASP A 98 17.05 -32.97 4.66
C ASP A 98 17.69 -32.01 5.68
N GLY A 99 17.01 -30.88 5.98
CA GLY A 99 17.45 -29.94 7.02
C GLY A 99 17.43 -28.45 6.68
N ALA A 100 17.15 -28.05 5.43
CA ALA A 100 16.86 -26.64 5.16
C ALA A 100 15.42 -26.33 5.54
N GLU A 101 15.21 -25.75 6.72
CA GLU A 101 13.88 -25.32 7.15
C GLU A 101 13.31 -24.32 6.13
N ALA A 102 12.07 -24.56 5.73
CA ALA A 102 11.32 -23.63 4.89
C ALA A 102 11.04 -22.38 5.73
N GLU A 103 11.90 -21.37 5.62
CA GLU A 103 11.62 -20.05 6.20
C GLU A 103 10.25 -19.58 5.71
N ASP A 104 9.35 -19.34 6.68
CA ASP A 104 7.98 -18.91 6.45
C ASP A 104 7.96 -17.65 5.58
N SER A 105 7.19 -17.68 4.48
CA SER A 105 7.21 -16.60 3.49
C SER A 105 6.58 -15.36 4.11
N SER A 106 7.40 -14.35 4.41
CA SER A 106 7.03 -13.21 5.25
C SER A 106 6.12 -12.16 4.59
N ASP A 107 5.10 -12.54 3.82
CA ASP A 107 4.07 -11.61 3.32
C ASP A 107 3.46 -10.77 4.46
N ALA A 108 3.35 -11.36 5.65
CA ALA A 108 2.90 -10.68 6.85
C ALA A 108 3.79 -9.49 7.24
N ASP A 109 5.08 -9.54 6.96
CA ASP A 109 6.01 -8.43 7.25
C ASP A 109 5.84 -7.29 6.25
N ASP A 110 5.60 -7.61 4.97
CA ASP A 110 5.33 -6.61 3.92
C ASP A 110 4.04 -5.84 4.23
N GLU A 111 2.95 -6.56 4.53
CA GLU A 111 1.67 -5.96 4.90
C GLU A 111 1.79 -5.13 6.18
N ARG A 112 2.51 -5.64 7.18
CA ARG A 112 2.75 -4.91 8.44
C ARG A 112 3.52 -3.62 8.20
N ALA A 113 4.56 -3.64 7.38
CA ALA A 113 5.37 -2.47 7.07
C ALA A 113 4.55 -1.40 6.32
N LEU A 114 3.74 -1.82 5.34
CA LEU A 114 2.87 -0.90 4.59
C LEU A 114 1.74 -0.33 5.46
N ALA A 115 1.14 -1.16 6.31
CA ALA A 115 0.13 -0.70 7.27
C ALA A 115 0.73 0.31 8.27
N GLU A 116 1.95 0.07 8.74
CA GLU A 116 2.65 1.01 9.62
C GLU A 116 2.93 2.34 8.94
N ALA A 117 3.43 2.31 7.70
CA ALA A 117 3.64 3.52 6.92
C ALA A 117 2.34 4.32 6.75
N ALA A 118 1.21 3.64 6.49
CA ALA A 118 -0.10 4.27 6.40
C ALA A 118 -0.54 4.94 7.71
N ARG A 119 -0.30 4.29 8.86
CA ARG A 119 -0.56 4.89 10.19
C ARG A 119 0.29 6.14 10.42
N ILE A 120 1.58 6.09 10.11
CA ILE A 120 2.50 7.22 10.26
C ILE A 120 2.08 8.39 9.35
N ARG A 121 1.68 8.12 8.10
CA ARG A 121 1.18 9.16 7.18
C ARG A 121 -0.12 9.79 7.69
N ALA A 122 -1.06 9.00 8.20
CA ALA A 122 -2.28 9.52 8.79
C ALA A 122 -1.96 10.42 10.00
N ALA A 123 -1.02 10.00 10.86
CA ALA A 123 -0.53 10.82 11.97
C ALA A 123 0.14 12.12 11.48
N ALA A 124 0.93 12.07 10.41
CA ALA A 124 1.56 13.24 9.80
C ALA A 124 0.53 14.23 9.28
N SER A 125 -0.49 13.75 8.57
CA SER A 125 -1.59 14.58 8.08
C SER A 125 -2.34 15.25 9.24
N ALA A 126 -2.63 14.50 10.31
CA ALA A 126 -3.29 15.05 11.49
C ALA A 126 -2.43 16.10 12.21
N ALA A 127 -1.12 15.85 12.34
CA ALA A 127 -0.18 16.80 12.93
C ALA A 127 -0.06 18.08 12.09
N LEU A 128 -0.03 17.96 10.76
CA LEU A 128 -0.03 19.12 9.85
C LEU A 128 -1.31 19.95 9.97
N SER A 129 -2.48 19.29 10.02
CA SER A 129 -3.76 19.99 10.25
C SER A 129 -3.79 20.68 11.61
N ALA A 130 -3.25 20.06 12.66
CA ALA A 130 -3.14 20.67 13.98
C ALA A 130 -2.18 21.88 13.99
N ALA A 131 -1.04 21.77 13.31
CA ALA A 131 -0.08 22.87 13.16
C ALA A 131 -0.71 24.07 12.43
N SER A 132 -1.46 23.81 11.34
CA SER A 132 -2.20 24.84 10.62
C SER A 132 -3.22 25.53 11.52
N ALA A 133 -4.01 24.76 12.27
CA ALA A 133 -5.01 25.32 13.19
C ALA A 133 -4.37 26.15 14.31
N ALA A 134 -3.22 25.72 14.84
CA ALA A 134 -2.47 26.49 15.83
C ALA A 134 -1.95 27.80 15.24
N SER A 135 -1.42 27.78 14.01
CA SER A 135 -0.98 28.97 13.29
C SER A 135 -2.14 29.95 13.06
N ASP A 136 -3.31 29.45 12.65
CA ASP A 136 -4.50 30.28 12.44
C ASP A 136 -5.00 30.91 13.75
N ALA A 137 -4.93 30.17 14.86
CA ALA A 137 -5.30 30.65 16.18
C ALA A 137 -4.31 31.70 16.75
N MET A 138 -3.04 31.68 16.34
CA MET A 138 -2.05 32.69 16.74
C MET A 138 -2.35 34.08 16.16
N GLN A 139 -2.96 34.15 14.98
CA GLN A 139 -3.22 35.42 14.30
C GLN A 139 -4.10 36.39 15.12
N PRO A 140 -5.30 36.01 15.61
CA PRO A 140 -6.12 36.91 16.42
C PRO A 140 -5.47 37.29 17.76
N VAL A 141 -4.71 36.37 18.38
CA VAL A 141 -3.97 36.64 19.63
C VAL A 141 -2.90 37.70 19.41
N LYS A 142 -2.16 37.58 18.30
CA LYS A 142 -1.17 38.58 17.89
C LYS A 142 -1.80 39.94 17.63
N GLU A 143 -2.91 39.98 16.90
CA GLU A 143 -3.62 41.23 16.67
C GLU A 143 -4.19 41.85 17.95
N ALA A 144 -4.70 41.03 18.88
CA ALA A 144 -5.18 41.48 20.18
C ALA A 144 -4.06 42.07 21.03
N SER A 145 -2.90 41.41 21.09
CA SER A 145 -1.71 41.92 21.79
C SER A 145 -1.24 43.25 21.19
N ILE A 146 -1.16 43.37 19.86
CA ILE A 146 -0.79 44.62 19.17
C ILE A 146 -1.79 45.74 19.53
N ARG A 147 -3.10 45.46 19.48
CA ARG A 147 -4.13 46.44 19.84
C ARG A 147 -4.04 46.88 21.31
N ALA A 148 -3.80 45.95 22.23
CA ALA A 148 -3.65 46.24 23.65
C ALA A 148 -2.44 47.14 23.93
N HIS A 149 -1.29 46.82 23.33
CA HIS A 149 -0.09 47.63 23.43
C HIS A 149 -0.27 49.03 22.83
N HIS A 150 -0.91 49.13 21.66
CA HIS A 150 -1.20 50.42 21.05
C HIS A 150 -2.12 51.28 21.94
N ALA A 151 -3.17 50.68 22.52
CA ALA A 151 -4.07 51.38 23.44
C ALA A 151 -3.34 51.88 24.69
N LEU A 152 -2.40 51.11 25.24
CA LEU A 152 -1.56 51.52 26.36
C LEU A 152 -0.67 52.72 25.99
N VAL A 153 -0.04 52.69 24.81
CA VAL A 153 0.80 53.80 24.34
C VAL A 153 -0.02 55.08 24.15
N GLU A 154 -1.19 54.99 23.53
CA GLU A 154 -2.07 56.15 23.33
C GLU A 154 -2.61 56.70 24.66
N ALA A 155 -2.95 55.83 25.61
CA ALA A 155 -3.33 56.21 26.97
C ALA A 155 -2.23 57.02 27.68
N LEU A 156 -0.99 56.52 27.63
CA LEU A 156 0.17 57.20 28.21
C LEU A 156 0.45 58.55 27.55
N ARG A 157 0.27 58.64 26.22
CA ARG A 157 0.40 59.91 25.48
C ARG A 157 -0.67 60.92 25.88
N ALA A 158 -1.93 60.50 26.01
CA ALA A 158 -3.03 61.36 26.43
C ALA A 158 -2.82 61.89 27.86
N GLU A 159 -2.32 61.04 28.76
CA GLU A 159 -1.95 61.44 30.13
C GLU A 159 -0.84 62.49 30.16
N LEU A 160 0.24 62.29 29.38
CA LEU A 160 1.32 63.27 29.25
C LEU A 160 0.83 64.63 28.69
N ALA A 161 -0.20 64.61 27.85
CA ALA A 161 -0.82 65.83 27.35
C ALA A 161 -1.63 66.55 28.45
N LEU A 162 -2.41 65.82 29.24
CA LEU A 162 -3.19 66.38 30.36
C LEU A 162 -2.30 66.95 31.47
N GLU A 163 -1.12 66.36 31.70
CA GLU A 163 -0.13 66.90 32.65
C GLU A 163 0.38 68.28 32.23
N ARG A 164 0.47 68.56 30.92
CA ARG A 164 0.89 69.87 30.40
C ARG A 164 -0.15 70.97 30.58
N ASP A 165 -1.44 70.64 30.56
CA ASP A 165 -2.53 71.64 30.55
C ASP A 165 -2.92 72.18 31.93
N GLY A 166 -2.44 71.60 33.04
CA GLY A 166 -2.52 72.19 34.39
C GLY A 166 -3.92 72.47 34.99
N THR A 167 -5.02 72.08 34.34
CA THR A 167 -6.38 72.63 34.62
C THR A 167 -7.31 71.77 35.49
N CYS A 168 -6.85 70.68 36.10
CA CYS A 168 -7.71 69.75 36.86
C CYS A 168 -7.25 69.54 38.32
N ASP A 169 -8.20 69.27 39.22
CA ASP A 169 -7.91 68.85 40.61
C ASP A 169 -6.99 67.60 40.66
N GLU A 170 -5.82 67.76 41.26
CA GLU A 170 -4.70 66.80 41.32
C GLU A 170 -5.14 65.40 41.82
N ALA A 171 -6.02 65.38 42.83
CA ALA A 171 -6.45 64.16 43.50
C ALA A 171 -7.37 63.30 42.60
N HIS A 172 -8.26 63.94 41.85
CA HIS A 172 -9.16 63.20 40.95
C HIS A 172 -8.41 62.67 39.73
N ARG A 173 -7.38 63.40 39.27
CA ARG A 173 -6.49 63.01 38.17
C ARG A 173 -5.70 61.75 38.51
N THR A 174 -5.04 61.75 39.68
CA THR A 174 -4.21 60.64 40.15
C THR A 174 -4.99 59.34 40.35
N HIS A 175 -6.19 59.40 40.93
CA HIS A 175 -7.01 58.19 41.14
C HIS A 175 -7.48 57.57 39.81
N ARG A 176 -8.00 58.39 38.89
CA ARG A 176 -8.49 57.93 37.59
C ARG A 176 -7.36 57.38 36.71
N LYS A 177 -6.18 58.01 36.75
CA LYS A 177 -4.97 57.52 36.08
C LYS A 177 -4.56 56.16 36.63
N SER A 178 -4.54 56.00 37.95
CA SER A 178 -4.15 54.74 38.58
C SER A 178 -5.08 53.60 38.22
N THR A 179 -6.39 53.81 38.13
CA THR A 179 -7.34 52.73 37.81
C THR A 179 -7.30 52.35 36.34
N PHE A 180 -7.21 53.32 35.43
CA PHE A 180 -7.15 53.07 34.00
C PHE A 180 -5.87 52.37 33.55
N VAL A 181 -4.71 52.82 34.06
CA VAL A 181 -3.42 52.18 33.75
C VAL A 181 -3.39 50.73 34.24
N LYS A 182 -3.93 50.44 35.43
CA LYS A 182 -4.02 49.08 35.97
C LYS A 182 -4.86 48.14 35.10
N ASP A 183 -6.03 48.59 34.63
CA ASP A 183 -6.88 47.78 33.72
C ASP A 183 -6.16 47.48 32.39
N LEU A 184 -5.44 48.45 31.83
CA LEU A 184 -4.65 48.24 30.62
C LEU A 184 -3.46 47.29 30.84
N GLU A 185 -2.75 47.42 31.96
CA GLU A 185 -1.68 46.50 32.35
C GLU A 185 -2.20 45.07 32.55
N GLU A 186 -3.36 44.90 33.17
CA GLU A 186 -4.00 43.58 33.34
C GLU A 186 -4.38 42.96 32.00
N ARG A 187 -4.95 43.75 31.06
CA ARG A 187 -5.26 43.27 29.71
C ARG A 187 -4.02 42.92 28.91
N ALA A 188 -2.95 43.71 29.00
CA ALA A 188 -1.67 43.40 28.36
C ALA A 188 -1.09 42.08 28.90
N LYS A 189 -1.07 41.89 30.22
CA LYS A 189 -0.64 40.63 30.85
C LYS A 189 -1.47 39.43 30.40
N LEU A 190 -2.79 39.57 30.29
CA LEU A 190 -3.66 38.49 29.79
C LEU A 190 -3.34 38.16 28.33
N ALA A 191 -3.15 39.16 27.48
CA ALA A 191 -2.77 38.95 26.08
C ALA A 191 -1.40 38.28 25.94
N ASP A 192 -0.43 38.61 26.79
CA ASP A 192 0.89 37.97 26.80
C ASP A 192 0.78 36.50 27.25
N ILE A 193 -0.01 36.19 28.29
CA ILE A 193 -0.27 34.80 28.71
C ILE A 193 -0.95 34.00 27.59
N GLU A 194 -1.89 34.59 26.86
CA GLU A 194 -2.52 33.95 25.71
C GLU A 194 -1.53 33.71 24.56
N MET A 195 -0.63 34.66 24.31
CA MET A 195 0.44 34.52 23.32
C MET A 195 1.40 33.39 23.70
N ASP A 196 1.87 33.33 24.94
CA ASP A 196 2.79 32.30 25.41
C ASP A 196 2.17 30.90 25.27
N ARG A 197 0.89 30.75 25.65
CA ARG A 197 0.15 29.49 25.43
C ARG A 197 0.07 29.10 23.96
N ALA A 198 -0.14 30.07 23.06
CA ALA A 198 -0.20 29.81 21.63
C ALA A 198 1.18 29.40 21.07
N ILE A 199 2.27 30.00 21.58
CA ILE A 199 3.65 29.62 21.24
C ILE A 199 3.94 28.19 21.72
N GLU A 200 3.62 27.85 22.96
CA GLU A 200 3.81 26.49 23.51
C GLU A 200 3.02 25.45 22.71
N ALA A 201 1.79 25.76 22.29
CA ALA A 201 0.99 24.89 21.45
C ALA A 201 1.63 24.69 20.06
N ALA A 202 2.15 25.76 19.44
CA ALA A 202 2.85 25.69 18.16
C ALA A 202 4.17 24.89 18.26
N GLN A 203 4.92 25.06 19.35
CA GLN A 203 6.13 24.29 19.63
C GLN A 203 5.81 22.80 19.78
N THR A 204 4.81 22.46 20.60
CA THR A 204 4.35 21.07 20.78
C THR A 204 3.96 20.42 19.45
N SER A 205 3.27 21.17 18.58
CA SER A 205 2.92 20.66 17.25
C SER A 205 4.14 20.45 16.36
N THR A 206 5.15 21.32 16.46
CA THR A 206 6.39 21.22 15.70
C THR A 206 7.22 20.01 16.14
N ASP A 207 7.37 19.80 17.45
CA ASP A 207 8.10 18.66 18.01
C ASP A 207 7.46 17.33 17.57
N ARG A 208 6.11 17.26 17.61
CA ARG A 208 5.38 16.09 17.11
C ARG A 208 5.62 15.83 15.62
N MET A 209 5.76 16.87 14.80
CA MET A 209 6.10 16.70 13.38
C MET A 209 7.52 16.14 13.19
N VAL A 210 8.48 16.54 14.03
CA VAL A 210 9.85 16.00 14.00
C VAL A 210 9.83 14.50 14.33
N GLU A 211 9.14 14.09 15.41
CA GLU A 211 9.02 12.67 15.79
C GLU A 211 8.36 11.81 14.69
N ILE A 212 7.30 12.33 14.07
CA ILE A 212 6.62 11.66 12.96
C ILE A 212 7.55 11.53 11.76
N LYS A 213 8.33 12.57 11.45
CA LYS A 213 9.31 12.53 10.36
C LYS A 213 10.37 11.47 10.59
N GLU A 214 10.96 11.39 11.79
CA GLU A 214 11.94 10.35 12.13
C GLU A 214 11.33 8.94 12.05
N SER A 215 10.09 8.78 12.49
CA SER A 215 9.35 7.51 12.38
C SER A 215 9.12 7.14 10.92
N PHE A 216 8.81 8.13 10.07
CA PHE A 216 8.64 7.94 8.63
C PHE A 216 9.95 7.51 7.95
N GLU A 217 11.08 8.14 8.29
CA GLU A 217 12.39 7.75 7.76
C GLU A 217 12.77 6.31 8.15
N LYS A 218 12.46 5.89 9.38
CA LYS A 218 12.68 4.51 9.84
C LYS A 218 11.85 3.51 9.04
N ILE A 219 10.57 3.78 8.78
CA ILE A 219 9.73 2.85 8.00
C ILE A 219 10.15 2.80 6.54
N VAL A 220 10.56 3.92 5.93
CA VAL A 220 11.13 3.96 4.58
C VAL A 220 12.35 3.05 4.50
N ALA A 221 13.29 3.20 5.43
CA ALA A 221 14.49 2.36 5.48
C ALA A 221 14.15 0.87 5.65
N HIS A 222 13.18 0.53 6.50
CA HIS A 222 12.74 -0.84 6.70
C HIS A 222 12.12 -1.46 5.43
N VAL A 223 11.27 -0.72 4.71
CA VAL A 223 10.68 -1.21 3.45
C VAL A 223 11.74 -1.41 2.37
N LEU A 224 12.72 -0.51 2.26
CA LEU A 224 13.84 -0.68 1.33
C LEU A 224 14.68 -1.93 1.67
N GLN A 225 14.93 -2.19 2.95
CA GLN A 225 15.60 -3.42 3.40
C GLN A 225 14.81 -4.68 3.05
N LEU A 226 13.48 -4.67 3.16
CA LEU A 226 12.62 -5.79 2.75
C LEU A 226 12.73 -6.05 1.23
N ILE A 227 12.69 -4.98 0.42
CA ILE A 227 12.84 -5.07 -1.04
C ILE A 227 14.20 -5.69 -1.41
N ASP A 228 15.29 -5.21 -0.81
CA ASP A 228 16.63 -5.70 -1.12
C ASP A 228 16.85 -7.14 -0.65
N ARG A 229 16.32 -7.52 0.52
CA ARG A 229 16.29 -8.93 0.95
C ARG A 229 15.59 -9.82 -0.06
N CYS A 230 14.41 -9.41 -0.53
CA CYS A 230 13.68 -10.17 -1.55
C CYS A 230 14.47 -10.29 -2.88
N LYS A 231 15.24 -9.27 -3.27
CA LYS A 231 16.13 -9.36 -4.45
C LYS A 231 17.26 -10.36 -4.23
N GLN A 232 17.92 -10.32 -3.07
CA GLN A 232 18.99 -11.27 -2.73
C GLN A 232 18.46 -12.71 -2.70
N GLU A 233 17.26 -12.94 -2.19
CA GLU A 233 16.61 -14.25 -2.22
C GLU A 233 16.35 -14.73 -3.65
N ASN A 234 15.92 -13.84 -4.55
CA ASN A 234 15.71 -14.15 -5.96
C ASN A 234 17.03 -14.54 -6.66
N GLU A 235 18.11 -13.80 -6.42
CA GLU A 235 19.45 -14.11 -6.93
C GLU A 235 19.98 -15.45 -6.38
N GLY A 236 19.76 -15.70 -5.09
CA GLY A 236 20.09 -16.97 -4.45
C GLY A 236 19.29 -18.15 -5.02
N CYS A 237 18.05 -17.94 -5.46
CA CYS A 237 17.25 -18.94 -6.16
C CYS A 237 17.77 -19.23 -7.57
N ALA A 238 18.11 -18.19 -8.33
CA ALA A 238 18.69 -18.33 -9.66
C ALA A 238 20.03 -19.10 -9.60
N THR A 239 20.91 -18.71 -8.68
CA THR A 239 22.24 -19.32 -8.50
C THR A 239 22.16 -20.79 -8.11
N ARG A 240 21.21 -21.15 -7.22
CA ARG A 240 20.98 -22.54 -6.81
C ARG A 240 20.21 -23.37 -7.85
N GLY A 241 19.79 -22.78 -8.96
CA GLY A 241 19.01 -23.46 -9.99
C GLY A 241 17.66 -23.95 -9.47
N LEU A 242 17.08 -23.28 -8.48
CA LEU A 242 15.84 -23.72 -7.85
C LEU A 242 14.69 -23.74 -8.87
N ARG A 243 13.80 -24.73 -8.72
CA ARG A 243 12.64 -24.93 -9.58
C ARG A 243 11.39 -24.99 -8.71
N PHE A 244 10.30 -24.50 -9.26
CA PHE A 244 9.02 -24.40 -8.58
C PHE A 244 8.00 -25.23 -9.35
N SER A 245 7.13 -25.91 -8.61
CA SER A 245 6.15 -26.81 -9.20
C SER A 245 5.13 -26.00 -9.96
N ARG A 246 4.87 -26.39 -11.21
CA ARG A 246 3.69 -25.93 -11.96
C ARG A 246 2.54 -26.93 -11.86
N ALA A 247 2.69 -28.00 -11.08
CA ALA A 247 1.72 -29.07 -11.04
C ALA A 247 0.36 -28.58 -10.55
N CYS A 248 -0.69 -28.87 -11.30
CA CYS A 248 -2.05 -28.59 -10.85
C CYS A 248 -2.40 -29.53 -9.69
N ARG A 249 -2.60 -29.01 -8.48
CA ARG A 249 -2.94 -29.83 -7.31
C ARG A 249 -4.31 -30.53 -7.40
N ALA A 250 -5.22 -30.03 -8.22
CA ALA A 250 -6.55 -30.63 -8.38
C ALA A 250 -6.55 -31.88 -9.27
N CYS A 251 -5.76 -31.91 -10.34
CA CYS A 251 -5.73 -33.03 -11.30
C CYS A 251 -4.35 -33.69 -11.47
N SER A 252 -3.35 -33.24 -10.72
CA SER A 252 -1.96 -33.70 -10.77
C SER A 252 -1.27 -33.56 -12.13
N THR A 253 -1.80 -32.72 -13.03
CA THR A 253 -1.10 -32.40 -14.29
C THR A 253 0.18 -31.65 -13.97
N GLU A 254 1.35 -32.21 -14.27
CA GLU A 254 2.67 -31.68 -13.85
C GLU A 254 3.00 -30.29 -14.39
N SER A 255 2.62 -30.00 -15.63
CA SER A 255 2.90 -28.71 -16.28
C SER A 255 1.74 -28.31 -17.19
N PRO A 256 0.62 -27.84 -16.64
CA PRO A 256 -0.50 -27.36 -17.44
C PRO A 256 -0.08 -26.15 -18.28
N LEU A 257 -0.56 -26.08 -19.52
CA LEU A 257 -0.23 -24.98 -20.44
C LEU A 257 -0.85 -23.66 -19.98
N LEU A 258 -2.08 -23.72 -19.46
CA LEU A 258 -2.83 -22.56 -18.98
C LEU A 258 -3.21 -22.79 -17.52
N ARG A 259 -2.93 -21.80 -16.67
CA ARG A 259 -3.29 -21.80 -15.26
C ARG A 259 -4.25 -20.65 -14.93
N SER A 260 -5.01 -20.84 -13.86
CA SER A 260 -5.75 -19.77 -13.19
C SER A 260 -5.35 -19.76 -11.71
N PHE A 261 -5.38 -18.59 -11.08
CA PHE A 261 -5.15 -18.43 -9.65
C PHE A 261 -6.41 -17.95 -8.92
N PHE A 262 -6.50 -18.25 -7.62
CA PHE A 262 -7.59 -17.83 -6.75
C PHE A 262 -7.07 -16.76 -5.78
N PRO A 263 -7.43 -15.47 -5.96
CA PRO A 263 -6.92 -14.37 -5.14
C PRO A 263 -7.18 -14.52 -3.64
N ALA A 264 -8.26 -15.21 -3.24
CA ALA A 264 -8.61 -15.40 -1.84
C ALA A 264 -7.58 -16.26 -1.06
N CYS A 265 -6.83 -17.12 -1.76
CA CYS A 265 -5.92 -18.08 -1.13
C CYS A 265 -4.57 -18.23 -1.81
N GLY A 266 -4.30 -17.55 -2.93
CA GLY A 266 -3.03 -17.60 -3.65
C GLY A 266 -2.76 -18.91 -4.42
N HIS A 267 -3.62 -19.93 -4.32
CA HIS A 267 -3.42 -21.18 -5.04
C HIS A 267 -3.66 -21.02 -6.54
N ALA A 268 -2.83 -21.72 -7.34
CA ALA A 268 -3.01 -21.85 -8.78
C ALA A 268 -3.31 -23.29 -9.20
N VAL A 269 -4.18 -23.43 -10.19
CA VAL A 269 -4.59 -24.72 -10.79
C VAL A 269 -4.62 -24.59 -12.32
N CYS A 270 -4.71 -25.70 -13.04
CA CYS A 270 -4.92 -25.63 -14.48
C CYS A 270 -6.27 -24.98 -14.81
N ARG A 271 -6.35 -24.33 -15.97
CA ARG A 271 -7.55 -23.58 -16.39
C ARG A 271 -8.81 -24.44 -16.38
N GLU A 272 -8.71 -25.69 -16.84
CA GLU A 272 -9.84 -26.63 -16.83
C GLU A 272 -10.36 -26.94 -15.43
N CYS A 273 -9.48 -27.08 -14.44
CA CYS A 273 -9.88 -27.30 -13.05
C CYS A 273 -10.52 -26.05 -12.45
N ALA A 274 -9.99 -24.87 -12.76
CA ALA A 274 -10.61 -23.61 -12.34
C ALA A 274 -12.01 -23.43 -12.95
N ASP A 275 -12.16 -23.63 -14.26
CA ASP A 275 -13.44 -23.47 -14.95
C ASP A 275 -14.50 -24.44 -14.40
N LYS A 276 -14.12 -25.70 -14.09
CA LYS A 276 -15.00 -26.67 -13.43
C LYS A 276 -15.44 -26.21 -12.03
N ALA A 277 -14.54 -25.59 -11.29
CA ALA A 277 -14.82 -25.06 -9.96
C ALA A 277 -15.75 -23.83 -9.99
N THR A 278 -15.69 -23.05 -11.07
CA THR A 278 -16.53 -21.85 -11.25
C THR A 278 -17.78 -22.09 -12.10
N ALA A 279 -18.00 -23.31 -12.60
CA ALA A 279 -19.12 -23.63 -13.48
C ALA A 279 -20.49 -23.52 -12.79
N ARG A 280 -20.52 -23.61 -11.46
CA ARG A 280 -21.72 -23.39 -10.64
C ARG A 280 -21.55 -22.08 -9.90
N GLU A 281 -22.39 -21.10 -10.20
CA GLU A 281 -22.31 -19.77 -9.58
C GLU A 281 -22.33 -19.82 -8.03
N ALA A 282 -23.04 -20.80 -7.46
CA ALA A 282 -23.14 -21.00 -6.02
C ALA A 282 -21.87 -21.58 -5.35
N ASP A 283 -20.94 -22.18 -6.12
CA ASP A 283 -19.83 -22.99 -5.57
C ASP A 283 -18.44 -22.47 -5.99
N THR A 284 -18.31 -21.18 -6.31
CA THR A 284 -17.03 -20.59 -6.72
C THR A 284 -16.00 -20.65 -5.58
N SER A 285 -15.20 -21.71 -5.58
CA SER A 285 -14.21 -22.00 -4.54
C SER A 285 -12.94 -22.60 -5.12
N CYS A 286 -11.82 -22.39 -4.44
CA CYS A 286 -10.53 -22.95 -4.83
C CYS A 286 -10.56 -24.49 -4.75
N PRO A 287 -10.23 -25.23 -5.83
CA PRO A 287 -10.18 -26.69 -5.82
C PRO A 287 -9.17 -27.33 -4.86
N THR A 288 -8.24 -26.55 -4.33
CA THR A 288 -7.15 -27.05 -3.46
C THR A 288 -7.49 -26.89 -1.98
N CYS A 289 -8.05 -25.75 -1.59
CA CYS A 289 -8.31 -25.43 -0.18
C CYS A 289 -9.77 -25.08 0.13
N HIS A 290 -10.66 -25.12 -0.86
CA HIS A 290 -12.09 -24.82 -0.77
C HIS A 290 -12.45 -23.43 -0.26
N LYS A 291 -11.48 -22.51 -0.14
CA LYS A 291 -11.78 -21.11 0.15
C LYS A 291 -12.58 -20.49 -1.01
N GLU A 292 -13.68 -19.84 -0.68
CA GLU A 292 -14.55 -19.14 -1.62
C GLU A 292 -13.80 -18.03 -2.37
N GLY A 293 -14.07 -17.90 -3.67
CA GLY A 293 -13.47 -16.88 -4.52
C GLY A 293 -13.49 -17.26 -6.01
N SER A 294 -13.55 -16.24 -6.86
CA SER A 294 -13.43 -16.40 -8.31
C SER A 294 -12.00 -16.69 -8.75
N ALA A 295 -11.86 -17.44 -9.83
CA ALA A 295 -10.57 -17.72 -10.45
C ALA A 295 -10.23 -16.66 -11.50
N ILE A 296 -8.95 -16.27 -11.56
CA ILE A 296 -8.43 -15.31 -12.54
C ILE A 296 -7.39 -16.03 -13.41
N PRO A 297 -7.50 -15.98 -14.76
CA PRO A 297 -6.47 -16.56 -15.62
C PRO A 297 -5.11 -15.91 -15.37
N LEU A 298 -4.06 -16.72 -15.26
CA LEU A 298 -2.70 -16.21 -15.16
C LEU A 298 -2.17 -15.83 -16.53
N PHE A 299 -1.49 -14.68 -16.62
CA PHE A 299 -0.78 -14.29 -17.83
C PHE A 299 0.63 -14.90 -17.82
N GLU A 300 0.81 -15.98 -18.57
CA GLU A 300 2.05 -16.75 -18.66
C GLU A 300 2.65 -16.63 -20.06
N GLU A 301 3.94 -16.32 -20.16
CA GLU A 301 4.63 -16.26 -21.47
C GLU A 301 5.13 -17.63 -21.88
N MET A 302 4.76 -18.03 -23.10
CA MET A 302 5.27 -19.22 -23.74
C MET A 302 6.62 -18.90 -24.36
N THR A 303 7.67 -19.60 -23.94
CA THR A 303 9.01 -19.53 -24.54
C THR A 303 9.20 -20.71 -25.49
N GLU A 304 9.60 -20.42 -26.73
CA GLU A 304 10.07 -21.44 -27.66
C GLU A 304 11.41 -21.99 -27.14
N CYS A 305 11.53 -23.32 -27.06
CA CYS A 305 12.77 -24.01 -26.66
C CYS A 305 13.66 -24.32 -27.84
#